data_AF-A0A7X8C1F1-F1
#
_entry.id   AF-A0A7X8C1F1-F1
#
_cell.length_a   1.000
_cell.length_b   1.000
_cell.length_c   1.000
_cell.angle_alpha   90.00
_cell.angle_beta   90.00
_cell.angle_gamma   90.00
#
_symmetry.space_group_name_H-M   'P 1'
#
loop_
_entity.id
_entity.type
_entity.pdbx_description
1 polymer ?
#
loop_
_entity_poly.entity_id
_entity_poly.type
_entity_poly.pdbx_seq_one_letter_code
_entity_poly.pdbx_strand_id
1 'polypeptide(L)'
;MNKRLLFIFSIFILLISSCTTTTPNIEDENGSYALSSDYKDFTLSWGYDYQASNKIMGYKLYSNGKITFFQQDKHTKEVVSDSIAKIPLKRILKILEYTNNAYLYTPALNEPGKECGFVELIKPTVNFYSKVKWNEHKTYGSETFRQLFDTLSTLVPPNLGK
;
A
#
# COMPACT_ATOMS: atom_id res chain seq x y z
N MET A 1 -46.15 38.55 12.74
CA MET A 1 -44.89 37.86 12.34
C MET A 1 -44.36 37.14 13.57
N ASN A 2 -44.50 35.80 13.62
CA ASN A 2 -44.38 35.01 14.85
C ASN A 2 -42.92 34.87 15.30
N LYS A 3 -42.57 35.43 16.47
CA LYS A 3 -41.24 35.36 17.09
C LYS A 3 -40.71 33.93 17.27
N ARG A 4 -41.59 32.92 17.26
CA ARG A 4 -41.23 31.49 17.30
C ARG A 4 -40.63 30.96 16.00
N LEU A 5 -40.93 31.55 14.84
CA LEU A 5 -40.38 31.11 13.55
C LEU A 5 -38.94 31.60 13.34
N LEU A 6 -38.60 32.78 13.89
CA LEU A 6 -37.24 33.35 13.85
C LEU A 6 -36.25 32.58 14.74
N PHE A 7 -36.72 31.95 15.81
CA PHE A 7 -35.85 31.20 16.73
C PHE A 7 -35.41 29.85 16.14
N ILE A 8 -36.26 29.21 15.33
CA ILE A 8 -35.94 27.93 14.67
C ILE A 8 -34.93 28.14 13.53
N PHE A 9 -34.98 29.30 12.85
CA PHE A 9 -34.02 29.63 11.79
C PHE A 9 -32.62 29.96 12.34
N SER A 10 -32.51 30.43 13.59
CA SER A 10 -31.23 30.77 14.21
C SER A 10 -30.42 29.54 14.69
N ILE A 11 -31.11 28.43 15.02
CA ILE A 11 -30.45 27.18 15.46
C ILE A 11 -29.87 26.38 14.28
N PHE A 12 -30.34 26.61 13.06
CA PHE A 12 -29.87 25.87 11.87
C PHE A 12 -28.54 26.39 11.29
N ILE A 13 -28.07 27.57 11.72
CA ILE A 13 -26.86 28.20 11.18
C ILE A 13 -25.57 27.75 11.90
N LEU A 14 -25.67 27.08 13.05
CA LEU A 14 -24.52 26.72 13.89
C LEU A 14 -23.93 25.31 13.63
N LEU A 15 -24.46 24.53 12.68
CA LEU A 15 -24.02 23.15 12.43
C LEU A 15 -23.09 22.99 11.21
N ILE A 16 -22.64 24.07 10.57
CA ILE A 16 -21.75 24.02 9.41
C ILE A 16 -20.29 24.35 9.74
N SER A 17 -19.86 24.13 10.99
CA SER A 17 -18.43 23.95 11.28
C SER A 17 -17.99 22.58 10.76
N SER A 18 -17.97 22.45 9.43
CA SER A 18 -17.21 21.43 8.74
C SER A 18 -15.77 21.63 9.19
N CYS A 19 -15.32 20.74 10.07
CA CYS A 19 -13.92 20.53 10.35
C CYS A 19 -13.29 20.10 9.01
N THR A 20 -12.78 21.06 8.24
CA THR A 20 -11.86 20.77 7.15
C THR A 20 -10.66 20.12 7.80
N THR A 21 -10.67 18.79 7.85
CA THR A 21 -9.47 18.03 8.13
C THR A 21 -8.60 18.26 6.90
N THR A 22 -7.86 19.36 6.89
CA THR A 22 -6.83 19.65 5.90
C THR A 22 -5.85 18.51 6.01
N THR A 23 -6.06 17.50 5.19
CA THR A 23 -5.16 16.37 5.16
C THR A 23 -3.92 16.82 4.44
N PRO A 24 -2.75 16.83 5.10
CA PRO A 24 -1.56 17.38 4.52
C PRO A 24 -1.21 16.57 3.28
N ASN A 25 -1.06 17.25 2.15
CA ASN A 25 -0.26 16.71 1.05
C ASN A 25 1.12 16.43 1.65
N ILE A 26 1.64 15.23 1.42
CA ILE A 26 3.00 14.92 1.86
C ILE A 26 3.90 15.71 0.90
N GLU A 27 4.50 16.78 1.40
CA GLU A 27 5.45 17.62 0.69
C GLU A 27 6.87 17.11 0.96
N ASP A 28 7.75 17.19 -0.02
CA ASP A 28 9.17 16.96 0.20
C ASP A 28 9.83 18.13 0.95
N GLU A 29 11.12 18.01 1.25
CA GLU A 29 11.92 19.05 1.94
C GLU A 29 11.95 20.41 1.20
N ASN A 30 11.46 20.47 -0.04
CA ASN A 30 11.40 21.66 -0.88
C ASN A 30 9.96 22.12 -1.18
N GLY A 31 8.93 21.55 -0.54
CA GLY A 31 7.54 21.92 -0.77
C GLY A 31 6.98 21.43 -2.12
N SER A 32 7.65 20.50 -2.81
CA SER A 32 7.17 19.93 -4.07
C SER A 32 6.26 18.72 -3.82
N TYR A 33 5.23 18.56 -4.66
CA TYR A 33 4.20 17.51 -4.56
C TYR A 33 4.84 16.12 -4.45
N ALA A 34 4.90 15.51 -3.26
CA ALA A 34 5.61 14.25 -3.11
C ALA A 34 4.73 13.05 -3.47
N LEU A 35 3.44 13.05 -3.11
CA LEU A 35 2.53 11.92 -3.38
C LEU A 35 1.21 12.45 -3.94
N SER A 36 0.74 11.89 -5.07
CA SER A 36 -0.66 12.09 -5.49
C SER A 36 -1.58 11.75 -4.32
N SER A 37 -2.71 12.46 -4.20
CA SER A 37 -3.75 12.19 -3.20
C SER A 37 -4.15 10.71 -3.15
N ASP A 38 -4.04 10.02 -4.29
CA ASP A 38 -4.36 8.61 -4.44
C ASP A 38 -3.44 7.68 -3.63
N TYR A 39 -2.26 8.16 -3.22
CA TYR A 39 -1.25 7.41 -2.46
C TYR A 39 -1.15 7.86 -0.99
N LYS A 40 -2.08 8.69 -0.52
CA LYS A 40 -2.04 9.19 0.87
C LYS A 40 -2.03 8.07 1.92
N ASP A 41 -2.72 6.96 1.64
CA ASP A 41 -2.89 5.83 2.56
C ASP A 41 -2.54 4.48 1.91
N PHE A 42 -1.56 4.46 1.00
CA PHE A 42 -1.19 3.21 0.34
C PHE A 42 -0.53 2.19 1.31
N THR A 43 -0.75 0.91 0.99
CA THR A 43 0.07 -0.20 1.48
C THR A 43 0.58 -0.99 0.28
N LEU A 44 1.89 -1.21 0.22
CA LEU A 44 2.55 -2.04 -0.79
C LEU A 44 3.17 -3.26 -0.10
N SER A 45 2.65 -4.45 -0.39
CA SER A 45 3.14 -5.70 0.17
C SER A 45 3.86 -6.53 -0.89
N TRP A 46 4.93 -7.22 -0.52
CA TRP A 46 5.60 -8.19 -1.39
C TRP A 46 6.15 -9.36 -0.59
N GLY A 47 6.21 -10.54 -1.20
CA GLY A 47 6.72 -11.74 -0.55
C GLY A 47 6.31 -13.01 -1.28
N TYR A 48 6.14 -14.08 -0.51
CA TYR A 48 5.80 -15.41 -1.01
C TYR A 48 4.51 -15.95 -0.36
N ASP A 49 3.67 -16.57 -1.18
CA ASP A 49 2.52 -17.39 -0.77
C ASP A 49 2.92 -18.86 -0.91
N TYR A 50 3.05 -19.54 0.24
CA TYR A 50 3.43 -20.94 0.34
C TYR A 50 2.19 -21.80 0.50
N GLN A 51 1.79 -22.51 -0.57
CA GLN A 51 0.60 -23.34 -0.54
C GLN A 51 0.76 -24.54 0.41
N ALA A 52 1.95 -25.16 0.44
CA ALA A 52 2.20 -26.36 1.23
C ALA A 52 2.10 -26.14 2.75
N SER A 53 2.57 -24.98 3.23
CA SER A 53 2.57 -24.63 4.65
C SER A 53 1.37 -23.78 5.06
N ASN A 54 0.48 -23.43 4.11
CA ASN A 54 -0.63 -22.49 4.32
C ASN A 54 -0.19 -21.15 4.92
N LYS A 55 0.97 -20.63 4.50
CA LYS A 55 1.54 -19.38 5.01
C LYS A 55 1.76 -18.37 3.91
N ILE A 56 1.57 -17.10 4.24
CA ILE A 56 2.05 -15.97 3.45
C ILE A 56 3.11 -15.27 4.28
N MET A 57 4.25 -14.98 3.68
CA MET A 57 5.33 -14.28 4.36
C MET A 57 5.91 -13.21 3.46
N GLY A 58 6.25 -12.06 4.02
CA GLY A 58 6.79 -10.97 3.24
C GLY A 58 6.95 -9.69 4.02
N TYR A 59 6.88 -8.59 3.30
CA TYR A 59 7.08 -7.25 3.83
C TYR A 59 5.95 -6.33 3.39
N LYS A 60 5.67 -5.29 4.18
CA LYS A 60 4.74 -4.21 3.85
C LYS A 60 5.45 -2.88 3.98
N LEU A 61 5.33 -2.05 2.96
CA LEU A 61 5.67 -0.63 2.97
C LEU A 61 4.39 0.18 3.12
N TYR A 62 4.36 1.03 4.15
CA TYR A 62 3.25 1.96 4.41
C TYR A 62 3.58 3.36 3.86
N SER A 63 2.54 4.19 3.66
CA SER A 63 2.69 5.57 3.18
C SER A 63 3.59 6.47 4.03
N ASN A 64 3.76 6.14 5.31
CA ASN A 64 4.68 6.84 6.22
C ASN A 64 6.15 6.34 6.14
N GLY A 65 6.47 5.45 5.20
CA GLY A 65 7.80 4.89 4.99
C GLY A 65 8.19 3.75 5.91
N LYS A 66 7.31 3.33 6.84
CA LYS A 66 7.55 2.17 7.70
C LYS A 66 7.55 0.90 6.85
N ILE A 67 8.54 0.03 7.07
CA ILE A 67 8.59 -1.32 6.52
C ILE A 67 8.40 -2.30 7.67
N THR A 68 7.45 -3.22 7.53
CA THR A 68 7.24 -4.32 8.47
C THR A 68 7.43 -5.66 7.77
N PHE A 69 8.12 -6.58 8.42
CA PHE A 69 7.99 -8.00 8.10
C PHE A 69 6.63 -8.51 8.58
N PHE A 70 6.05 -9.47 7.86
CA PHE A 70 4.86 -10.17 8.31
C PHE A 70 4.88 -11.65 7.92
N GLN A 71 4.28 -12.46 8.78
CA GLN A 71 3.90 -13.83 8.49
C GLN A 71 2.42 -14.00 8.83
N GLN A 72 1.65 -14.54 7.89
CA GLN A 72 0.23 -14.77 8.02
C GLN A 72 -0.10 -16.25 7.81
N ASP A 73 -0.88 -16.82 8.72
CA ASP A 73 -1.52 -18.12 8.51
C ASP A 73 -2.78 -17.96 7.63
N LYS A 74 -2.89 -18.77 6.58
CA LYS A 74 -3.99 -18.66 5.60
C LYS A 74 -5.32 -19.19 6.12
N HIS A 75 -5.31 -20.11 7.11
CA HIS A 75 -6.51 -20.68 7.71
C HIS A 75 -7.03 -19.82 8.85
N THR A 76 -6.18 -19.51 9.83
CA THR A 76 -6.59 -18.74 11.02
C THR A 76 -6.63 -17.23 10.75
N LYS A 77 -5.97 -16.77 9.67
CA LYS A 77 -5.75 -15.35 9.35
C LYS A 77 -4.94 -14.60 10.42
N GLU A 78 -4.32 -15.31 11.35
CA GLU A 78 -3.41 -14.73 12.33
C GLU A 78 -2.20 -14.11 11.61
N VAL A 79 -1.82 -12.90 12.02
CA VAL A 79 -0.69 -12.16 11.46
C VAL A 79 0.29 -11.84 12.58
N VAL A 80 1.52 -12.33 12.45
CA VAL A 80 2.66 -11.87 13.23
C VAL A 80 3.42 -10.85 12.39
N SER A 81 3.81 -9.72 12.97
CA SER A 81 4.51 -8.67 12.23
C SER A 81 5.48 -7.90 13.09
N ASP A 82 6.63 -7.56 12.52
CA ASP A 82 7.68 -6.79 13.17
C ASP A 82 8.07 -5.59 12.33
N SER A 83 8.29 -4.45 12.99
CA SER A 83 8.84 -3.26 12.32
C SER A 83 10.32 -3.45 12.08
N ILE A 84 10.75 -3.36 10.81
CA ILE A 84 12.13 -3.70 10.45
C ILE A 84 12.94 -2.50 9.96
N ALA A 85 12.27 -1.49 9.37
CA ALA A 85 12.95 -0.32 8.84
C ALA A 85 11.98 0.86 8.68
N LYS A 86 12.56 2.04 8.47
CA LYS A 86 11.84 3.22 7.98
C LYS A 86 12.68 3.86 6.87
N ILE A 87 12.07 4.08 5.71
CA ILE A 87 12.74 4.69 4.56
C ILE A 87 12.29 6.15 4.37
N PRO A 88 13.16 7.03 3.83
CA PRO A 88 12.80 8.42 3.59
C PRO A 88 11.79 8.55 2.45
N LEU A 89 10.97 9.60 2.50
CA LEU A 89 9.93 9.91 1.52
C LEU A 89 10.44 9.87 0.08
N LYS A 90 11.60 10.48 -0.20
CA LYS A 90 12.23 10.47 -1.53
C LYS A 90 12.41 9.06 -2.11
N ARG A 91 12.67 8.06 -1.26
CA ARG A 91 12.79 6.67 -1.69
C ARG A 91 11.42 6.04 -1.96
N ILE A 92 10.39 6.40 -1.17
CA ILE A 92 8.99 6.01 -1.39
C ILE A 92 8.53 6.48 -2.78
N LEU A 93 8.80 7.73 -3.15
CA LEU A 93 8.32 8.28 -4.43
C LEU A 93 8.84 7.49 -5.63
N LYS A 94 10.14 7.18 -5.62
CA LYS A 94 10.77 6.36 -6.64
C LYS A 94 10.13 4.97 -6.73
N ILE A 95 9.89 4.32 -5.59
CA ILE A 95 9.24 3.00 -5.55
C ILE A 95 7.84 3.06 -6.17
N LEU A 96 7.07 4.11 -5.86
CA LEU A 96 5.71 4.24 -6.38
C LEU A 96 5.67 4.52 -7.88
N GLU A 97 6.65 5.24 -8.42
CA GLU A 97 6.81 5.40 -9.87
C GLU A 97 6.99 4.04 -10.56
N TYR A 98 7.91 3.20 -10.07
CA TYR A 98 8.10 1.84 -10.59
C TYR A 98 6.85 0.97 -10.40
N THR A 99 6.19 1.09 -9.25
CA THR A 99 4.97 0.35 -8.94
C THR A 99 3.85 0.72 -9.92
N ASN A 100 3.65 2.00 -10.18
CA ASN A 100 2.62 2.48 -11.12
C ASN A 100 2.87 1.98 -12.52
N ASN A 101 4.11 2.04 -12.98
CA ASN A 101 4.48 1.51 -14.30
C ASN A 101 4.19 0.00 -14.39
N ALA A 102 4.50 -0.77 -13.35
CA ALA A 102 4.18 -2.20 -13.32
C ALA A 102 2.67 -2.46 -13.43
N TYR A 103 1.85 -1.78 -12.61
CA TYR A 103 0.39 -1.99 -12.60
C TYR A 103 -0.36 -1.40 -13.80
N LEU A 104 0.20 -0.38 -14.48
CA LEU A 104 -0.43 0.22 -15.65
C LEU A 104 -0.16 -0.56 -16.95
N TYR A 105 1.05 -1.11 -17.10
CA TYR A 105 1.51 -1.66 -18.37
C TYR A 105 1.60 -3.19 -18.41
N THR A 106 1.51 -3.86 -17.25
CA THR A 106 1.62 -5.32 -17.19
C THR A 106 0.24 -5.93 -16.91
N PRO A 107 -0.24 -6.86 -17.75
CA PRO A 107 -1.47 -7.59 -17.47
C PRO A 107 -1.42 -8.26 -16.09
N ALA A 108 -2.54 -8.24 -15.36
CA ALA A 108 -2.61 -8.91 -14.07
C ALA A 108 -2.35 -10.42 -14.22
N LEU A 109 -1.46 -10.95 -13.38
CA LEU A 109 -1.17 -12.37 -13.28
C LEU A 109 -1.72 -12.99 -12.00
N ASN A 110 -2.24 -14.20 -12.13
CA ASN A 110 -2.57 -15.06 -11.00
C ASN A 110 -2.23 -16.50 -11.37
N GLU A 111 -0.94 -16.81 -11.39
CA GLU A 111 -0.46 -18.13 -11.76
C GLU A 111 -0.52 -19.09 -10.56
N PRO A 112 -1.05 -20.32 -10.73
CA PRO A 112 -0.98 -21.33 -9.69
C PRO A 112 0.47 -21.85 -9.55
N GLY A 113 0.86 -22.19 -8.32
CA GLY A 113 2.17 -22.73 -7.99
C GLY A 113 2.23 -23.18 -6.54
N LYS A 114 3.21 -24.04 -6.20
CA LYS A 114 3.45 -24.48 -4.81
C LYS A 114 3.93 -23.33 -3.93
N GLU A 115 4.72 -22.45 -4.53
CA GLU A 115 5.23 -21.21 -3.99
C GLU A 115 4.99 -20.13 -5.05
N CYS A 116 4.33 -19.04 -4.67
CA CYS A 116 4.09 -17.94 -5.58
C CYS A 116 4.69 -16.65 -5.01
N GLY A 117 5.53 -15.98 -5.80
CA GLY A 117 5.88 -14.59 -5.53
C GLY A 117 4.64 -13.70 -5.68
N PHE A 118 4.56 -12.64 -4.90
CA PHE A 118 3.49 -11.66 -5.03
C PHE A 118 3.96 -10.23 -4.84
N VAL A 119 3.24 -9.31 -5.48
CA VAL A 119 3.16 -7.89 -5.13
C VAL A 119 1.69 -7.53 -4.98
N GLU A 120 1.37 -6.80 -3.92
CA GLU A 120 0.03 -6.32 -3.61
C GLU A 120 0.06 -4.82 -3.34
N LEU A 121 -0.77 -4.06 -4.04
CA LEU A 121 -0.97 -2.64 -3.82
C LEU A 121 -2.41 -2.40 -3.38
N ILE A 122 -2.56 -1.73 -2.24
CA ILE A 122 -3.83 -1.30 -1.67
C ILE A 122 -3.80 0.22 -1.55
N LYS A 123 -4.80 0.89 -2.14
CA LYS A 123 -5.03 2.35 -2.02
C LYS A 123 -6.50 2.59 -1.65
N PRO A 124 -6.84 2.58 -0.35
CA PRO A 124 -8.23 2.68 0.09
C PRO A 124 -8.89 3.99 -0.34
N THR A 125 -8.15 5.11 -0.36
CA THR A 125 -8.67 6.43 -0.80
C THR A 125 -9.34 6.39 -2.19
N VAL A 126 -8.84 5.54 -3.09
CA VAL A 126 -9.36 5.41 -4.47
C VAL A 126 -9.98 4.04 -4.75
N ASN A 127 -10.32 3.29 -3.69
CA ASN A 127 -10.88 1.95 -3.78
C ASN A 127 -10.10 1.01 -4.71
N PHE A 128 -8.76 1.11 -4.68
CA PHE A 128 -7.89 0.27 -5.49
C PHE A 128 -7.33 -0.88 -4.66
N TYR A 129 -7.56 -2.10 -5.14
CA TYR A 129 -6.95 -3.31 -4.62
C TYR A 129 -6.43 -4.12 -5.80
N SER A 130 -5.12 -4.41 -5.81
CA SER A 130 -4.56 -5.28 -6.83
C SER A 130 -3.44 -6.14 -6.26
N LYS A 131 -3.60 -7.46 -6.39
CA LYS A 131 -2.62 -8.45 -6.00
C LYS A 131 -2.26 -9.28 -7.21
N VAL A 132 -0.98 -9.29 -7.53
CA VAL A 132 -0.42 -10.07 -8.63
C VAL A 132 0.39 -11.20 -8.05
N LYS A 133 0.22 -12.40 -8.60
CA LYS A 133 0.91 -13.63 -8.19
C LYS A 133 1.49 -14.35 -9.39
N TRP A 134 2.73 -14.81 -9.25
CA TRP A 134 3.43 -15.59 -10.27
C TRP A 134 4.12 -16.80 -9.64
N ASN A 135 4.29 -17.89 -10.40
CA ASN A 135 4.97 -19.10 -9.94
C ASN A 135 6.48 -19.05 -10.29
N GLU A 136 7.19 -20.17 -10.23
CA GLU A 136 8.61 -20.23 -10.57
C GLU A 136 8.91 -19.98 -12.05
N HIS A 137 7.92 -20.14 -12.94
CA HIS A 137 8.10 -20.00 -14.38
C HIS A 137 8.15 -18.53 -14.79
N LYS A 138 9.20 -18.17 -15.53
CA LYS A 138 9.38 -16.80 -16.03
C LYS A 138 8.57 -16.61 -17.30
N THR A 139 7.33 -16.15 -17.16
CA THR A 139 6.48 -15.71 -18.26
C THR A 139 6.74 -14.23 -18.56
N TYR A 140 6.51 -13.80 -19.81
CA TYR A 140 6.61 -12.39 -20.21
C TYR A 140 5.76 -11.47 -19.31
N GLY A 141 4.56 -11.94 -18.92
CA GLY A 141 3.69 -11.19 -18.01
C GLY A 141 4.24 -11.06 -16.58
N SER A 142 5.20 -11.89 -16.17
CA SER A 142 5.74 -11.91 -14.80
C SER A 142 6.99 -11.08 -14.64
N GLU A 143 7.66 -10.73 -15.75
CA GLU A 143 8.98 -10.11 -15.73
C GLU A 143 8.99 -8.76 -15.02
N THR A 144 8.06 -7.86 -15.36
CA THR A 144 7.95 -6.54 -14.73
C THR A 144 7.70 -6.64 -13.23
N PHE A 145 6.82 -7.55 -12.80
CA PHE A 145 6.51 -7.74 -11.38
C PHE A 145 7.67 -8.40 -10.61
N ARG A 146 8.45 -9.27 -11.26
CA ARG A 146 9.70 -9.80 -10.67
C ARG A 146 10.75 -8.71 -10.48
N GLN A 147 10.94 -7.83 -11.46
CA GLN A 147 11.86 -6.69 -11.32
C GLN A 147 11.40 -5.72 -10.22
N LEU A 148 10.09 -5.47 -10.12
CA LEU A 148 9.52 -4.69 -9.01
C LEU A 148 9.78 -5.39 -7.67
N PHE A 149 9.56 -6.71 -7.58
CA PHE A 149 9.82 -7.50 -6.39
C PHE A 149 11.29 -7.41 -5.95
N ASP A 150 12.23 -7.55 -6.88
CA ASP A 150 13.67 -7.44 -6.61
C ASP A 150 14.03 -6.04 -6.11
N THR A 151 13.47 -5.00 -6.75
CA THR A 151 13.63 -3.60 -6.34
C THR A 151 13.13 -3.37 -4.91
N LEU A 152 11.94 -3.88 -4.58
CA LEU A 152 11.36 -3.78 -3.24
C LEU A 152 12.19 -4.56 -2.21
N SER A 153 12.76 -5.69 -2.60
CA SER A 153 13.61 -6.50 -1.72
C SER A 153 14.91 -5.79 -1.33
N THR A 154 15.40 -4.84 -2.15
CA THR A 154 16.54 -3.98 -1.76
C THR A 154 16.26 -3.00 -0.61
N LEU A 155 14.98 -2.85 -0.22
CA LEU A 155 14.58 -2.00 0.90
C LEU A 155 14.72 -2.71 2.24
N VAL A 156 14.87 -4.03 2.23
CA VAL A 156 14.96 -4.87 3.42
C VAL A 156 16.42 -4.94 3.87
N PRO A 157 16.73 -4.66 5.15
CA PRO A 157 18.07 -4.83 5.68
C PRO A 157 18.56 -6.28 5.54
N PRO A 158 19.83 -6.51 5.12
CA PRO A 158 20.35 -7.85 4.83
C PRO A 158 20.40 -8.81 6.03
N ASN A 159 20.21 -8.30 7.25
CA ASN A 159 20.33 -9.07 8.50
C ASN A 159 19.01 -9.72 8.95
N LEU A 160 17.93 -9.61 8.16
CA LEU A 160 16.61 -10.17 8.47
C LEU A 160 16.23 -11.34 7.54
N GLY A 161 17.17 -11.80 6.72
CA GLY A 161 16.98 -12.85 5.70
C GLY A 161 17.84 -14.08 5.92
N LYS A 162 17.96 -14.58 7.15
CA LYS A 162 18.46 -15.92 7.48
C LYS A 162 17.64 -16.55 8.59
#